data_AF-A0A2N2PPU0-F1
#
_entry.id   AF-A0A2N2PPU0-F1
#
_cell.length_a   1.000
_cell.length_b   1.000
_cell.length_c   1.000
_cell.angle_alpha   90.00
_cell.angle_beta   90.00
_cell.angle_gamma   90.00
#
_symmetry.space_group_name_H-M   'P 1'
#
loop_
_entity.id
_entity.type
_entity.pdbx_description
1 polymer ?
#
loop_
_entity_poly.entity_id
_entity_poly.type
_entity_poly.pdbx_seq_one_letter_code
_entity_poly.pdbx_strand_id
1 'polypeptide(L)'
;MVIIVDNLDRIPFRKLDGARSNHDALYIEHGEQLRSLRCRLVYTVPIASLYSKNVKVLTSIFPDCRVLPMIKTHTPQNQPWPEGLATLRRILAKRIDLDEVFEEQALETLCAESGGHPRILMTLVRYACEYAANRYPQPIDANAVDRAIARFTSEYSRSVPEEYFPLLARVSRAKKCDNDDAYRDMLHNLIVLEYMNGLEPWHDVHPSVQRLAKYRGALSDV
;
A
#
# COMPACT_ATOMS: atom_id res chain seq x y z
N MET A 1 -4.57 25.86 -17.34
CA MET A 1 -5.41 24.75 -16.86
C MET A 1 -4.53 23.54 -16.58
N VAL A 2 -4.67 22.95 -15.40
CA VAL A 2 -4.06 21.67 -15.02
C VAL A 2 -5.21 20.70 -14.79
N ILE A 3 -5.16 19.52 -15.42
CA ILE A 3 -6.13 18.44 -15.22
C ILE A 3 -5.43 17.32 -14.46
N ILE A 4 -6.02 16.88 -13.36
CA ILE A 4 -5.57 15.74 -12.59
C ILE A 4 -6.56 14.61 -12.85
N VAL A 5 -6.08 13.52 -13.44
CA VAL A 5 -6.88 12.32 -13.66
C VAL A 5 -6.49 11.31 -12.59
N ASP A 6 -7.22 11.36 -11.49
CA ASP A 6 -7.02 10.50 -10.33
C ASP A 6 -7.62 9.10 -10.54
N ASN A 7 -7.18 8.14 -9.74
CA ASN A 7 -7.65 6.75 -9.67
C ASN A 7 -7.39 5.86 -10.89
N LEU A 8 -6.63 6.28 -11.89
CA LEU A 8 -6.25 5.36 -12.99
C LEU A 8 -5.28 4.27 -12.52
N ASP A 9 -4.51 4.53 -11.45
CA ASP A 9 -3.71 3.54 -10.72
C ASP A 9 -4.54 2.40 -10.11
N ARG A 10 -5.85 2.62 -9.93
CA ARG A 10 -6.78 1.65 -9.31
C ARG A 10 -7.50 0.77 -10.32
N ILE A 11 -7.23 0.93 -11.62
CA ILE A 11 -7.79 0.04 -12.63
C ILE A 11 -7.29 -1.38 -12.31
N PRO A 12 -8.18 -2.37 -12.09
CA PRO A 12 -7.76 -3.72 -11.74
C PRO A 12 -6.82 -4.27 -12.82
N PHE A 13 -5.70 -4.85 -12.40
CA PHE A 13 -4.79 -5.49 -13.33
C PHE A 13 -5.47 -6.65 -14.05
N ARG A 14 -5.40 -6.66 -15.38
CA ARG A 14 -5.88 -7.75 -16.22
C ARG A 14 -4.84 -8.06 -17.27
N LYS A 15 -4.44 -9.33 -17.34
CA LYS A 15 -3.75 -9.84 -18.53
C LYS A 15 -4.74 -9.87 -19.68
N LEU A 16 -4.32 -9.34 -20.83
CA LEU A 16 -5.09 -9.38 -22.06
C LEU A 16 -4.62 -10.60 -22.86
N ASP A 17 -3.54 -10.45 -23.65
CA ASP A 17 -2.97 -11.50 -24.48
C ASP A 17 -1.45 -11.59 -24.28
N GLY A 18 -0.91 -12.80 -24.12
CA GLY A 18 0.52 -13.01 -23.91
C GLY A 18 1.08 -12.23 -22.71
N ALA A 19 2.06 -11.37 -22.94
CA ALA A 19 2.68 -10.53 -21.92
C ALA A 19 1.99 -9.16 -21.73
N ARG A 20 0.90 -8.88 -22.46
CA ARG A 20 0.21 -7.59 -22.48
C ARG A 20 -0.79 -7.48 -21.34
N SER A 21 -0.78 -6.35 -20.63
CA SER A 21 -1.80 -5.99 -19.65
C SER A 21 -2.70 -4.86 -20.14
N ASN A 22 -3.84 -4.68 -19.48
CA ASN A 22 -4.68 -3.49 -19.67
C ASN A 22 -3.96 -2.18 -19.29
N HIS A 23 -2.99 -2.22 -18.37
CA HIS A 23 -2.14 -1.08 -18.05
C HIS A 23 -1.18 -0.77 -19.21
N ASP A 24 -0.60 -1.79 -19.86
CA ASP A 24 0.22 -1.59 -21.07
C ASP A 24 -0.61 -0.95 -22.19
N ALA A 25 -1.83 -1.46 -22.43
CA ALA A 25 -2.73 -0.88 -23.41
C ALA A 25 -3.01 0.61 -23.14
N LEU A 26 -3.29 0.98 -21.88
CA LEU A 26 -3.64 2.35 -21.51
C LEU A 26 -2.43 3.29 -21.55
N TYR A 27 -1.34 2.95 -20.86
CA TYR A 27 -0.23 3.87 -20.62
C TYR A 27 0.89 3.79 -21.65
N ILE A 28 1.01 2.68 -22.37
CA ILE A 28 2.08 2.48 -23.35
C ILE A 28 1.52 2.57 -24.77
N GLU A 29 0.55 1.75 -25.14
CA GLU A 29 0.01 1.74 -26.50
C GLU A 29 -0.82 2.99 -26.80
N HIS A 30 -1.59 3.46 -25.81
CA HIS A 30 -2.42 4.66 -25.90
C HIS A 30 -1.87 5.87 -25.15
N GLY A 31 -0.64 5.79 -24.65
CA GLY A 31 -0.03 6.84 -23.83
C GLY A 31 0.17 8.17 -24.57
N GLU A 32 0.47 8.12 -25.87
CA GLU A 32 0.58 9.34 -26.70
C GLU A 32 -0.77 10.06 -26.87
N GLN A 33 -1.86 9.30 -26.95
CA GLN A 33 -3.22 9.85 -26.99
C GLN A 33 -3.54 10.53 -25.66
N LEU A 34 -3.16 9.92 -24.52
CA LEU A 34 -3.28 10.56 -23.20
C LEU A 34 -2.51 11.88 -23.15
N ARG A 35 -1.31 11.94 -23.74
CA ARG A 35 -0.48 13.16 -23.81
C ARG A 35 -0.97 14.22 -24.81
N SER A 36 -1.76 13.83 -25.81
CA SER A 36 -2.15 14.69 -26.94
C SER A 36 -3.07 15.87 -26.55
N LEU A 37 -3.65 15.86 -25.35
CA LEU A 37 -4.51 16.93 -24.86
C LEU A 37 -3.69 18.22 -24.67
N ARG A 38 -4.22 19.35 -25.16
CA ARG A 38 -3.56 20.67 -25.09
C ARG A 38 -3.68 21.32 -23.69
N CYS A 39 -3.25 20.61 -22.66
CA CYS A 39 -3.23 21.09 -21.27
C CYS A 39 -2.14 20.40 -20.44
N ARG A 40 -1.88 20.92 -19.23
CA ARG A 40 -1.00 20.23 -18.26
C ARG A 40 -1.78 19.09 -17.62
N LEU A 41 -1.24 17.88 -17.67
CA LEU A 41 -1.89 16.66 -17.18
C LEU A 41 -1.07 16.04 -16.06
N VAL A 42 -1.78 15.51 -15.05
CA VAL A 42 -1.22 14.62 -14.03
C VAL A 42 -2.04 13.34 -14.05
N TYR A 43 -1.39 12.23 -14.36
CA TYR A 43 -1.99 10.89 -14.33
C TYR A 43 -1.45 10.11 -13.14
N THR A 44 -2.33 9.37 -12.45
CA THR A 44 -1.88 8.32 -11.54
C THR A 44 -1.59 7.06 -12.34
N VAL A 45 -0.50 6.37 -12.02
CA VAL A 45 -0.09 5.12 -12.69
C VAL A 45 0.17 4.08 -11.61
N PRO A 46 -0.22 2.80 -11.78
CA PRO A 46 0.10 1.76 -10.82
C PRO A 46 1.61 1.63 -10.64
N ILE A 47 2.09 1.55 -9.39
CA ILE A 47 3.52 1.42 -9.11
C ILE A 47 4.16 0.21 -9.81
N ALA A 48 3.41 -0.89 -9.95
CA ALA A 48 3.83 -2.09 -10.67
C ALA A 48 4.22 -1.82 -12.14
N SER A 49 3.68 -0.77 -12.78
CA SER A 49 4.04 -0.38 -14.14
C SER A 49 5.48 0.15 -14.23
N LEU A 50 6.01 0.73 -13.16
CA LEU A 50 7.40 1.20 -13.08
C LEU A 50 8.41 0.06 -12.89
N TYR A 51 7.92 -1.10 -12.45
CA TYR A 51 8.69 -2.33 -12.36
C TYR A 51 8.55 -3.19 -13.63
N SER A 52 7.68 -2.81 -14.57
CA SER A 52 7.47 -3.58 -15.80
C SER A 52 8.68 -3.53 -16.74
N LYS A 53 8.77 -4.52 -17.65
CA LYS A 53 9.76 -4.53 -18.74
C LYS A 53 9.62 -3.33 -19.68
N ASN A 54 8.45 -2.71 -19.72
CA ASN A 54 8.11 -1.59 -20.59
C ASN A 54 8.36 -0.22 -19.94
N VAL A 55 8.97 -0.16 -18.75
CA VAL A 55 9.19 1.10 -18.01
C VAL A 55 9.90 2.17 -18.85
N LYS A 56 10.84 1.79 -19.73
CA LYS A 56 11.53 2.75 -20.62
C LYS A 56 10.59 3.41 -21.62
N VAL A 57 9.59 2.67 -22.12
CA VAL A 57 8.58 3.22 -23.04
C VAL A 57 7.64 4.12 -22.25
N LEU A 58 7.19 3.66 -21.08
CA LEU A 58 6.36 4.44 -20.17
C LEU A 58 7.00 5.79 -19.83
N THR A 59 8.28 5.81 -19.42
CA THR A 59 8.99 7.04 -19.06
C THR A 59 9.38 7.90 -20.26
N SER A 60 9.46 7.33 -21.47
CA SER A 60 9.58 8.13 -22.70
C SER A 60 8.31 8.91 -23.01
N ILE A 61 7.14 8.35 -22.70
CA ILE A 61 5.84 9.01 -22.88
C ILE A 61 5.61 10.01 -21.73
N PHE A 62 5.87 9.59 -20.49
CA PHE A 62 5.69 10.33 -19.25
C PHE A 62 7.03 10.53 -18.51
N PRO A 63 7.85 11.53 -18.90
CA PRO A 63 9.21 11.70 -18.38
C PRO A 63 9.28 12.07 -16.90
N ASP A 64 8.30 12.82 -16.39
CA ASP A 64 8.28 13.29 -14.99
C ASP A 64 7.55 12.31 -14.05
N CYS A 65 7.82 11.01 -14.18
CA CYS A 65 7.19 10.01 -13.32
C CYS A 65 7.75 10.08 -11.89
N ARG A 66 6.90 10.43 -10.92
CA ARG A 66 7.24 10.50 -9.50
C ARG A 66 6.55 9.37 -8.75
N VAL A 67 7.34 8.60 -8.00
CA VAL A 67 6.82 7.59 -7.07
C VAL A 67 6.42 8.27 -5.78
N LEU A 68 5.21 7.97 -5.29
CA LEU A 68 4.79 8.34 -3.95
C LEU A 68 5.00 7.11 -3.04
N PRO A 69 6.06 7.08 -2.22
CA PRO A 69 6.33 5.95 -1.34
C PRO A 69 5.31 5.87 -0.20
N MET A 70 5.26 4.72 0.47
CA MET A 70 4.55 4.61 1.73
C MET A 70 5.16 5.53 2.79
N ILE A 71 4.31 6.06 3.67
CA ILE A 71 4.76 6.84 4.82
C ILE A 71 5.50 5.89 5.75
N LYS A 72 6.81 6.09 5.90
CA LYS A 72 7.66 5.23 6.72
C LYS A 72 7.15 5.12 8.16
N THR A 73 6.58 3.99 8.57
CA THR A 73 6.15 3.73 9.96
C THR A 73 7.24 3.09 10.80
N HIS A 74 8.24 2.49 10.15
CA HIS A 74 9.36 1.80 10.79
C HIS A 74 10.62 1.83 9.89
N THR A 75 11.77 1.51 10.47
CA THR A 75 13.04 1.35 9.76
C THR A 75 13.16 -0.06 9.17
N PRO A 76 14.11 -0.30 8.23
CA PRO A 76 14.42 -1.66 7.78
C PRO A 76 14.80 -2.64 8.90
N GLN A 77 15.21 -2.13 10.07
CA GLN A 77 15.51 -2.91 11.27
C GLN A 77 14.27 -3.09 12.17
N ASN A 78 13.07 -2.83 11.64
CA ASN A 78 11.78 -2.89 12.31
C ASN A 78 11.65 -1.97 13.53
N GLN A 79 12.45 -0.89 13.62
CA GLN A 79 12.31 0.09 14.69
C GLN A 79 11.22 1.10 14.33
N PRO A 80 10.31 1.47 15.23
CA PRO A 80 9.28 2.49 14.97
C PRO A 80 9.89 3.79 14.42
N TRP A 81 9.17 4.45 13.52
CA TRP A 81 9.57 5.74 12.94
C TRP A 81 8.55 6.84 13.34
N PRO A 82 8.81 7.59 14.43
CA PRO A 82 7.84 8.52 15.02
C PRO A 82 7.32 9.59 14.04
N GLU A 83 8.16 10.11 13.15
CA GLU A 83 7.75 11.16 12.20
C GLU A 83 6.68 10.69 11.22
N GLY A 84 6.77 9.43 10.80
CA GLY A 84 5.79 8.84 9.89
C GLY A 84 4.48 8.52 10.60
N LEU A 85 4.56 7.98 11.81
CA LEU A 85 3.39 7.79 12.67
C LEU A 85 2.68 9.12 12.95
N ALA A 86 3.43 10.18 13.29
CA ALA A 86 2.88 11.53 13.46
C ALA A 86 2.26 12.08 12.16
N THR A 87 2.83 11.74 11.00
CA THR A 87 2.26 12.13 9.70
C THR A 87 0.92 11.42 9.42
N LEU A 88 0.79 10.14 9.74
CA LEU A 88 -0.47 9.41 9.67
C LEU A 88 -1.52 9.99 10.62
N ARG A 89 -1.13 10.32 11.87
CA ARG A 89 -1.99 11.04 12.81
C ARG A 89 -2.48 12.37 12.23
N ARG A 90 -1.60 13.19 11.66
CA ARG A 90 -1.98 14.46 11.01
C ARG A 90 -2.94 14.28 9.83
N ILE A 91 -2.85 13.17 9.10
CA ILE A 91 -3.80 12.85 8.03
C ILE A 91 -5.20 12.66 8.64
N LEU A 92 -5.32 11.93 9.75
CA LEU A 92 -6.60 11.72 10.41
C LEU A 92 -7.13 13.00 11.09
N ALA A 93 -6.26 13.77 11.76
CA ALA A 93 -6.60 15.02 12.44
C ALA A 93 -7.23 16.08 11.52
N LYS A 94 -6.95 16.02 10.20
CA LYS A 94 -7.59 16.89 9.21
C LYS A 94 -9.08 16.59 8.98
N ARG A 95 -9.62 15.50 9.54
CA ARG A 95 -10.96 14.99 9.25
C ARG A 95 -11.81 14.80 10.50
N ILE A 96 -11.18 14.50 11.64
CA ILE A 96 -11.83 14.13 12.89
C ILE A 96 -10.99 14.65 14.07
N ASP A 97 -11.66 14.96 15.18
CA ASP A 97 -10.99 15.19 16.46
C ASP A 97 -10.46 13.85 16.98
N LEU A 98 -9.14 13.74 17.15
CA LEU A 98 -8.51 12.46 17.49
C LEU A 98 -8.70 12.11 18.97
N ASP A 99 -8.69 13.11 19.84
CA ASP A 99 -8.75 12.92 21.29
C ASP A 99 -10.18 12.57 21.73
N GLU A 100 -11.19 13.04 20.99
CA GLU A 100 -12.59 12.64 21.19
C GLU A 100 -12.89 11.25 20.60
N VAL A 101 -12.24 10.87 19.49
CA VAL A 101 -12.61 9.66 18.73
C VAL A 101 -11.82 8.43 19.16
N PHE A 102 -10.58 8.56 19.64
CA PHE A 102 -9.71 7.41 19.93
C PHE A 102 -9.07 7.49 21.32
N GLU A 103 -8.84 6.33 21.91
CA GLU A 103 -7.76 6.18 22.88
C GLU A 103 -6.40 6.29 22.17
N GLU A 104 -5.41 6.90 22.82
CA GLU A 104 -4.12 7.20 22.19
C GLU A 104 -3.40 5.95 21.66
N GLN A 105 -3.37 4.87 22.46
CA GLN A 105 -2.75 3.59 22.06
C GLN A 105 -3.49 2.92 20.89
N ALA A 106 -4.82 3.09 20.81
CA ALA A 106 -5.63 2.55 19.74
C ALA A 106 -5.29 3.26 18.40
N LEU A 107 -5.13 4.58 18.44
CA LEU A 107 -4.72 5.40 17.29
C LEU A 107 -3.29 5.07 16.83
N GLU A 108 -2.34 4.93 17.76
CA GLU A 108 -0.97 4.51 17.43
C GLU A 108 -0.94 3.15 16.73
N THR A 109 -1.72 2.19 17.23
CA THR A 109 -1.82 0.85 16.66
C THR A 109 -2.38 0.89 15.24
N LEU A 110 -3.45 1.66 14.99
CA LEU A 110 -4.01 1.86 13.64
C LEU A 110 -2.99 2.46 12.67
N CYS A 111 -2.21 3.45 13.13
CA CYS A 111 -1.17 4.07 12.32
C CYS A 111 -0.07 3.05 11.94
N ALA A 112 0.42 2.28 12.91
CA ALA A 112 1.45 1.26 12.66
C ALA A 112 0.94 0.16 11.70
N GLU A 113 -0.26 -0.36 11.93
CA GLU A 113 -0.85 -1.47 11.18
C GLU A 113 -1.27 -1.10 9.75
N SER A 114 -1.37 0.19 9.45
CA SER A 114 -1.60 0.67 8.08
C SER A 114 -0.42 0.44 7.12
N GLY A 115 0.77 0.12 7.66
CA GLY A 115 2.00 0.04 6.86
C GLY A 115 2.37 1.36 6.18
N GLY A 116 1.85 2.50 6.66
CA GLY A 116 2.10 3.78 6.02
C GLY A 116 1.21 4.10 4.83
N HIS A 117 0.23 3.24 4.51
CA HIS A 117 -0.67 3.44 3.39
C HIS A 117 -1.95 4.19 3.83
N PRO A 118 -2.19 5.44 3.39
CA PRO A 118 -3.32 6.25 3.88
C PRO A 118 -4.70 5.63 3.64
N ARG A 119 -4.91 4.96 2.49
CA ARG A 119 -6.18 4.28 2.21
C ARG A 119 -6.44 3.11 3.17
N ILE A 120 -5.42 2.32 3.49
CA ILE A 120 -5.54 1.21 4.43
C ILE A 120 -5.81 1.76 5.83
N LEU A 121 -5.12 2.84 6.24
CA LEU A 121 -5.43 3.54 7.49
C LEU A 121 -6.91 3.94 7.58
N MET A 122 -7.46 4.57 6.55
CA MET A 122 -8.88 4.94 6.51
C MET A 122 -9.82 3.73 6.57
N THR A 123 -9.45 2.61 5.93
CA THR A 123 -10.20 1.35 6.01
C THR A 123 -10.19 0.79 7.43
N LEU A 124 -9.03 0.73 8.08
CA LEU A 124 -8.89 0.24 9.45
C LEU A 124 -9.67 1.13 10.44
N VAL A 125 -9.59 2.45 10.29
CA VAL A 125 -10.37 3.41 11.09
C VAL A 125 -11.87 3.17 10.92
N ARG A 126 -12.35 3.02 9.67
CA ARG A 126 -13.76 2.74 9.42
C ARG A 126 -14.22 1.45 10.12
N TYR A 127 -13.44 0.37 10.01
CA TYR A 127 -13.75 -0.89 10.71
C TYR A 127 -13.74 -0.72 12.23
N ALA A 128 -12.80 0.04 12.78
CA ALA A 128 -12.74 0.31 14.22
C ALA A 128 -13.98 1.10 14.69
N CYS A 129 -14.43 2.10 13.91
CA CYS A 129 -15.69 2.81 14.17
C CYS A 129 -16.89 1.85 14.19
N GLU A 130 -17.00 0.95 13.21
CA GLU A 130 -18.07 -0.06 13.13
C GLU A 130 -18.09 -0.96 14.39
N TYR A 131 -16.92 -1.40 14.86
CA TYR A 131 -16.81 -2.24 16.04
C TYR A 131 -17.02 -1.49 17.37
N ALA A 132 -16.85 -0.17 17.38
CA ALA A 132 -17.07 0.69 18.54
C ALA A 132 -18.50 1.28 18.61
N ALA A 133 -19.29 1.22 17.53
CA ALA A 133 -20.55 1.94 17.38
C ALA A 133 -21.56 1.76 18.55
N ASN A 134 -21.63 0.56 19.13
CA ASN A 134 -22.54 0.25 20.24
C ASN A 134 -22.09 0.79 21.61
N ARG A 135 -20.98 1.54 21.66
CA ARG A 135 -20.39 2.06 22.91
C ARG A 135 -20.35 3.57 22.97
N TYR A 136 -20.96 4.28 22.02
CA TYR A 136 -21.02 5.73 22.03
C TYR A 136 -21.56 6.26 23.39
N PRO A 137 -20.95 7.29 24.00
CA PRO A 137 -19.89 8.16 23.48
C PRO A 137 -18.45 7.76 23.84
N GLN A 138 -18.18 6.49 24.18
CA GLN A 138 -16.82 6.06 24.51
C GLN A 138 -15.89 6.12 23.28
N PRO A 139 -14.64 6.58 23.44
CA PRO A 139 -13.64 6.55 22.38
C PRO A 139 -13.39 5.13 21.85
N ILE A 140 -12.83 5.05 20.65
CA ILE A 140 -12.37 3.80 20.04
C ILE A 140 -11.16 3.29 20.83
N ASP A 141 -11.35 2.16 21.49
CA ASP A 141 -10.33 1.47 22.30
C ASP A 141 -9.56 0.41 21.52
N ALA A 142 -8.59 -0.21 22.21
CA ALA A 142 -7.80 -1.31 21.68
C ALA A 142 -8.65 -2.50 21.19
N ASN A 143 -9.76 -2.84 21.86
CA ASN A 143 -10.60 -3.98 21.47
C ASN A 143 -11.28 -3.77 20.10
N ALA A 144 -11.79 -2.57 19.83
CA ALA A 144 -12.36 -2.25 18.52
C ALA A 144 -11.28 -2.26 17.42
N VAL A 145 -10.08 -1.76 17.73
CA VAL A 145 -8.94 -1.78 16.81
C VAL A 145 -8.47 -3.20 16.51
N ASP A 146 -8.34 -4.07 17.51
CA ASP A 146 -7.95 -5.47 17.32
C ASP A 146 -8.94 -6.21 16.41
N ARG A 147 -10.24 -5.98 16.59
CA ARG A 147 -11.28 -6.54 15.71
C ARG A 147 -11.19 -5.98 14.29
N ALA A 148 -10.91 -4.68 14.13
CA ALA A 148 -10.71 -4.06 12.83
C ALA A 148 -9.52 -4.67 12.08
N ILE A 149 -8.39 -4.86 12.76
CA ILE A 149 -7.19 -5.46 12.18
C ILE A 149 -7.42 -6.94 11.88
N ALA A 150 -8.11 -7.67 12.75
CA ALA A 150 -8.43 -9.08 12.52
C ALA A 150 -9.31 -9.27 11.26
N ARG A 151 -10.33 -8.41 11.09
CA ARG A 151 -11.15 -8.39 9.88
C ARG A 151 -10.30 -8.15 8.63
N PHE A 152 -9.48 -7.10 8.64
CA PHE A 152 -8.65 -6.74 7.49
C PHE A 152 -7.58 -7.81 7.19
N THR A 153 -7.00 -8.43 8.22
CA THR A 153 -6.08 -9.58 8.10
C THR A 153 -6.77 -10.78 7.44
N SER A 154 -8.04 -11.05 7.75
CA SER A 154 -8.80 -12.13 7.11
C SER A 154 -9.12 -11.85 5.64
N GLU A 155 -9.14 -10.59 5.20
CA GLU A 155 -9.29 -10.26 3.78
C GLU A 155 -8.01 -10.65 3.02
N TYR A 156 -6.83 -10.32 3.56
CA TYR A 156 -5.55 -10.76 3.00
C TYR A 156 -5.38 -12.28 2.99
N SER A 157 -5.81 -12.98 4.05
CA SER A 157 -5.63 -14.44 4.12
C SER A 157 -6.30 -15.19 2.96
N ARG A 158 -7.32 -14.59 2.33
CA ARG A 158 -8.03 -15.13 1.17
C ARG A 158 -7.39 -14.72 -0.16
N SER A 159 -6.64 -13.62 -0.18
CA SER A 159 -6.11 -13.03 -1.42
C SER A 159 -4.64 -13.34 -1.68
N VAL A 160 -3.84 -13.69 -0.67
CA VAL A 160 -2.41 -14.02 -0.85
C VAL A 160 -2.25 -15.46 -1.38
N PRO A 161 -1.69 -15.67 -2.59
CA PRO A 161 -1.36 -16.99 -3.11
C PRO A 161 -0.36 -17.75 -2.23
N GLU A 162 -0.52 -19.08 -2.11
CA GLU A 162 0.35 -19.92 -1.27
C GLU A 162 1.83 -19.83 -1.67
N GLU A 163 2.10 -19.75 -2.97
CA GLU A 163 3.45 -19.64 -3.53
C GLU A 163 4.17 -18.34 -3.12
N TYR A 164 3.45 -17.33 -2.63
CA TYR A 164 4.06 -16.07 -2.22
C TYR A 164 4.66 -16.14 -0.81
N PHE A 165 4.22 -17.04 0.09
CA PHE A 165 4.71 -17.04 1.48
C PHE A 165 6.24 -17.20 1.61
N PRO A 166 6.90 -18.12 0.87
CA PRO A 166 8.37 -18.18 0.86
C PRO A 166 9.01 -16.90 0.32
N LEU A 167 8.41 -16.27 -0.70
CA LEU A 167 8.89 -15.00 -1.25
C LEU A 167 8.82 -13.89 -0.20
N LEU A 168 7.69 -13.78 0.50
CA LEU A 168 7.43 -12.79 1.55
C LEU A 168 8.40 -12.93 2.72
N ALA A 169 8.76 -14.16 3.12
CA ALA A 169 9.78 -14.40 4.13
C ALA A 169 11.16 -13.84 3.70
N ARG A 170 11.54 -14.02 2.43
CA ARG A 170 12.77 -13.45 1.88
C ARG A 170 12.73 -11.92 1.86
N VAL A 171 11.60 -11.32 1.43
CA VAL A 171 11.41 -9.87 1.43
C VAL A 171 11.57 -9.29 2.83
N SER A 172 10.95 -9.92 3.84
CA SER A 172 11.02 -9.45 5.23
C SER A 172 12.45 -9.39 5.78
N ARG A 173 13.31 -10.36 5.40
CA ARG A 173 14.71 -10.41 5.84
C ARG A 173 15.63 -9.51 5.03
N ALA A 174 15.49 -9.53 3.71
CA ALA A 174 16.36 -8.78 2.81
C ALA A 174 15.97 -7.30 2.69
N LYS A 175 14.71 -6.97 3.03
CA LYS A 175 14.07 -5.66 2.80
C LYS A 175 14.16 -5.19 1.34
N LYS A 176 14.20 -6.17 0.42
CA LYS A 176 14.34 -6.00 -1.01
C LYS A 176 13.50 -7.04 -1.73
N CYS A 177 13.18 -6.75 -2.98
CA CYS A 177 12.44 -7.66 -3.85
C CYS A 177 13.12 -7.77 -5.22
N ASP A 178 13.12 -8.98 -5.75
CA ASP A 178 13.52 -9.22 -7.14
C ASP A 178 12.42 -8.68 -8.07
N ASN A 179 12.80 -8.03 -9.17
CA ASN A 179 11.84 -7.46 -10.12
C ASN A 179 11.25 -8.53 -11.05
N ASP A 180 10.42 -9.42 -10.49
CA ASP A 180 9.70 -10.47 -11.20
C ASP A 180 8.17 -10.25 -11.24
N ASP A 181 7.45 -11.15 -11.91
CA ASP A 181 6.00 -11.07 -12.06
C ASP A 181 5.27 -11.17 -10.72
N ALA A 182 5.74 -12.03 -9.80
CA ALA A 182 5.13 -12.24 -8.50
C ALA A 182 5.27 -10.98 -7.62
N TYR A 183 6.44 -10.35 -7.64
CA TYR A 183 6.67 -9.11 -6.93
C TYR A 183 5.83 -7.95 -7.45
N ARG A 184 5.70 -7.81 -8.77
CA ARG A 184 4.81 -6.79 -9.34
C ARG A 184 3.36 -6.99 -8.92
N ASP A 185 2.90 -8.24 -8.85
CA ASP A 185 1.58 -8.55 -8.33
C ASP A 185 1.45 -8.24 -6.83
N MET A 186 2.45 -8.60 -6.02
CA MET A 186 2.48 -8.27 -4.59
C MET A 186 2.46 -6.76 -4.32
N LEU A 187 3.14 -5.95 -5.12
CA LEU A 187 3.07 -4.48 -5.06
C LEU A 187 1.68 -3.96 -5.45
N HIS A 188 1.12 -4.47 -6.55
CA HIS A 188 -0.20 -4.04 -7.04
C HIS A 188 -1.29 -4.29 -6.01
N ASN A 189 -1.23 -5.46 -5.34
CA ASN A 189 -2.20 -5.89 -4.35
C ASN A 189 -1.86 -5.44 -2.90
N LEU A 190 -0.84 -4.59 -2.72
CA LEU A 190 -0.40 -4.08 -1.41
C LEU A 190 -0.07 -5.19 -0.40
N ILE A 191 0.39 -6.35 -0.88
CA ILE A 191 0.92 -7.43 -0.04
C ILE A 191 2.33 -7.06 0.42
N VAL A 192 3.10 -6.44 -0.48
CA VAL A 192 4.39 -5.82 -0.22
C VAL A 192 4.26 -4.31 -0.42
N LEU A 193 4.90 -3.56 0.46
CA LEU A 193 4.89 -2.11 0.53
C LEU A 193 6.28 -1.56 0.21
N GLU A 194 6.32 -0.46 -0.54
CA GLU A 194 7.55 0.24 -0.90
C GLU A 194 7.73 1.52 -0.08
N TYR A 195 8.94 1.71 0.44
CA TYR A 195 9.35 2.89 1.17
C TYR A 195 10.62 3.49 0.53
N MET A 196 10.78 4.82 0.57
CA MET A 196 11.94 5.51 0.01
C MET A 196 12.68 6.32 1.07
N ASN A 197 13.95 5.96 1.31
CA ASN A 197 14.80 6.62 2.31
C ASN A 197 16.23 6.91 1.78
N GLY A 198 16.47 6.77 0.47
CA GLY A 198 17.80 6.84 -0.14
C GLY A 198 17.76 6.71 -1.66
N LEU A 199 18.89 6.35 -2.28
CA LEU A 199 18.98 6.16 -3.74
C LEU A 199 18.12 4.99 -4.25
N GLU A 200 18.05 3.90 -3.48
CA GLU A 200 17.21 2.74 -3.78
C GLU A 200 16.02 2.66 -2.81
N PRO A 201 14.83 2.24 -3.29
CA PRO A 201 13.72 1.90 -2.40
C PRO A 201 14.02 0.63 -1.60
N TRP A 202 13.33 0.47 -0.47
CA TRP A 202 13.29 -0.78 0.28
C TRP A 202 11.84 -1.22 0.46
N HIS A 203 11.66 -2.51 0.75
CA HIS A 203 10.37 -3.16 0.74
C HIS A 203 10.11 -3.89 2.04
N ASP A 204 8.85 -3.95 2.43
CA ASP A 204 8.43 -4.81 3.50
C ASP A 204 7.05 -5.41 3.27
N VAL A 205 6.79 -6.52 3.94
CA VAL A 205 5.49 -7.19 3.92
C VAL A 205 4.47 -6.36 4.70
N HIS A 206 3.26 -6.21 4.18
CA HIS A 206 2.20 -5.48 4.86
C HIS A 206 1.94 -6.05 6.28
N PRO A 207 1.78 -5.22 7.34
CA PRO A 207 1.60 -5.71 8.72
C PRO A 207 0.52 -6.79 8.90
N SER A 208 -0.64 -6.62 8.28
CA SER A 208 -1.71 -7.64 8.31
C SER A 208 -1.32 -8.97 7.66
N VAL A 209 -0.47 -8.98 6.63
CA VAL A 209 0.08 -10.21 6.04
C VAL A 209 1.07 -10.86 7.01
N GLN A 210 1.86 -10.05 7.73
CA GLN A 210 2.79 -10.54 8.75
C GLN A 210 2.09 -11.26 9.93
N ARG A 211 0.80 -10.95 10.15
CA ARG A 211 -0.03 -11.59 11.18
C ARG A 211 -0.51 -13.00 10.77
N LEU A 212 -0.44 -13.37 9.49
CA LEU A 212 -0.90 -14.67 9.00
C LEU A 212 -0.01 -15.81 9.52
N ALA A 213 -0.64 -16.89 9.98
CA ALA A 213 0.08 -18.08 10.46
C ALA A 213 1.00 -18.68 9.38
N LYS A 214 0.54 -18.70 8.12
CA LYS A 214 1.30 -19.18 6.96
C LYS A 214 2.58 -18.38 6.72
N TYR A 215 2.49 -17.05 6.84
CA TYR A 215 3.66 -16.18 6.76
C TYR A 215 4.65 -16.44 7.90
N ARG A 216 4.15 -16.57 9.14
CA ARG A 216 5.01 -16.86 10.31
C ARG A 216 5.72 -18.21 10.20
N GLY A 217 5.02 -19.23 9.66
CA GLY A 217 5.63 -20.52 9.31
C GLY A 217 6.76 -20.33 8.29
N ALA A 218 6.47 -19.72 7.14
CA ALA A 218 7.47 -19.49 6.11
C ALA A 218 8.66 -18.64 6.58
N LEU A 219 8.46 -17.68 7.48
CA LEU A 219 9.54 -16.87 8.04
C LEU A 219 10.48 -17.69 8.95
N SER A 220 9.96 -18.74 9.58
CA SER A 220 10.73 -19.63 10.47
C SER A 220 11.53 -20.69 9.69
N ASP A 221 11.09 -21.02 8.48
CA ASP A 221 11.71 -22.03 7.61
C ASP A 221 12.90 -21.50 6.78
N VAL A 222 13.04 -20.18 6.68
CA VAL A 222 14.15 -19.49 5.99
C VAL A 222 15.28 -19.23 6.99
#